data_AF-A0A8T1TCC6-F1
#
_entry.id   AF-A0A8T1TCC6-F1
#
_cell.length_a   1.000
_cell.length_b   1.000
_cell.length_c   1.000
_cell.angle_alpha   90.00
_cell.angle_beta   90.00
_cell.angle_gamma   90.00
#
_symmetry.space_group_name_H-M   'P 1'
#
loop_
_entity.id
_entity.type
_entity.pdbx_description
1 polymer ?
#
loop_
_entity_poly.entity_id
_entity_poly.type
_entity_poly.pdbx_seq_one_letter_code
_entity_poly.pdbx_strand_id
1 'polypeptide(L)'
;MLETMLALKNNDMRKIPGYDPEPVEKLRKLQRTLVHNSGAGRETQLRVSLESLLNADQVGRWWIVGSSWSGAPMIDSTSSKTQQKLPVGKMSSKILELARKQRMNTDIRRNIFCVLMSSEDFLDAFEKLLKLGLKDQQEREIVHVLIDCCLQEKTYNPFYAYLANKFCEYDRRFQMTFQFSIWDKIRDLGNLSTITFSNLVSLLAHLLKTKSLSLSVFKVVEFSELDKPKVHFLRQVLYILLIKTDLEELTSIFGRLTDNPKLGMLREGLKLFLSHFFLKNVQAHKSAEEASLLKDRVELVNRTLQARESRLKL
;
A
#
# COMPACT_ATOMS: atom_id res chain seq x y z
N MET A 1 -0.55 58.77 3.59
CA MET A 1 -0.16 58.56 5.01
C MET A 1 -1.14 57.67 5.77
N LEU A 2 -2.46 57.90 5.72
CA LEU A 2 -3.41 57.00 6.39
C LEU A 2 -3.41 55.57 5.80
N GLU A 3 -3.34 55.48 4.47
CA GLU A 3 -3.29 54.21 3.74
C GLU A 3 -2.00 53.42 4.01
N THR A 4 -0.87 54.11 4.15
CA THR A 4 0.41 53.47 4.50
C THR A 4 0.40 52.96 5.93
N MET A 5 -0.24 53.66 6.87
CA MET A 5 -0.43 53.17 8.24
C MET A 5 -1.39 51.97 8.30
N LEU A 6 -2.46 51.96 7.50
CA LEU A 6 -3.36 50.81 7.39
C LEU A 6 -2.67 49.60 6.74
N ALA A 7 -1.83 49.82 5.73
CA ALA A 7 -1.03 48.79 5.10
C ALA A 7 -0.03 48.15 6.08
N LEU A 8 0.64 48.96 6.91
CA LEU A 8 1.51 48.48 7.98
C LEU A 8 0.74 47.69 9.04
N LYS A 9 -0.42 48.19 9.48
CA LYS A 9 -1.28 47.50 10.45
C LYS A 9 -1.75 46.13 9.94
N ASN A 10 -2.07 46.03 8.65
CA ASN A 10 -2.57 44.81 8.03
C ASN A 10 -1.46 43.96 7.38
N ASN A 11 -0.19 44.33 7.56
CA ASN A 11 0.99 43.64 7.02
C ASN A 11 0.99 43.49 5.48
N ASP A 12 0.31 44.40 4.78
CA ASP A 12 0.25 44.48 3.31
C ASP A 12 1.44 45.29 2.78
N MET A 13 2.65 44.72 2.83
CA MET A 13 3.89 45.42 2.46
C MET A 13 3.92 45.91 1.00
N ARG A 14 3.07 45.36 0.13
CA ARG A 14 2.93 45.77 -1.29
C ARG A 14 2.33 47.16 -1.49
N LYS A 15 1.63 47.70 -0.50
CA LYS A 15 0.95 49.02 -0.58
C LYS A 15 1.82 50.17 -0.03
N ILE A 16 3.07 49.88 0.35
CA ILE A 16 4.01 50.88 0.86
C ILE A 16 4.77 51.48 -0.33
N PRO A 17 4.71 52.81 -0.56
CA PRO A 17 5.46 53.48 -1.63
C PRO A 17 6.96 53.23 -1.46
N GLY A 18 7.63 52.72 -2.50
CA GLY A 18 9.07 52.47 -2.49
C GLY A 18 9.52 51.18 -1.80
N TYR A 19 8.60 50.28 -1.43
CA TYR A 19 8.99 48.97 -0.89
C TYR A 19 9.46 48.02 -2.00
N ASP A 20 10.74 47.64 -1.95
CA ASP A 20 11.33 46.62 -2.81
C ASP A 20 11.20 45.22 -2.17
N PRO A 21 10.43 44.29 -2.76
CA PRO A 21 10.28 42.93 -2.22
C PRO A 21 11.49 42.03 -2.51
N GLU A 22 12.39 42.40 -3.44
CA GLU A 22 13.47 41.52 -3.88
C GLU A 22 14.39 40.98 -2.78
N PRO A 23 14.86 41.79 -1.80
CA PRO A 23 15.77 41.30 -0.76
C PRO A 23 15.11 40.23 0.12
N VAL A 24 13.84 40.45 0.47
CA VAL A 24 13.06 39.53 1.31
C VAL A 24 12.75 38.24 0.56
N GLU A 25 12.46 38.32 -0.74
CA GLU A 25 12.24 37.14 -1.58
C GLU A 25 13.53 36.33 -1.79
N LYS A 26 14.68 36.99 -1.99
CA LYS A 26 16.00 36.34 -2.04
C LYS A 26 16.32 35.61 -0.75
N LEU A 27 16.10 36.25 0.40
CA LEU A 27 16.31 35.63 1.72
C LEU A 27 15.34 34.47 1.97
N ARG A 28 14.05 34.60 1.62
CA ARG A 28 13.08 33.49 1.70
C ARG A 28 13.47 32.32 0.81
N LYS A 29 14.02 32.59 -0.38
CA LYS A 29 14.48 31.55 -1.29
C LYS A 29 15.66 30.79 -0.70
N LEU A 30 16.67 31.50 -0.18
CA LEU A 30 17.81 30.89 0.52
C LEU A 30 17.38 30.09 1.75
N GLN A 31 16.48 30.64 2.58
CA GLN A 31 15.93 29.96 3.74
C GLN A 31 15.19 28.68 3.34
N ARG A 32 14.35 28.72 2.30
CA ARG A 32 13.67 27.53 1.78
C ARG A 32 14.67 26.47 1.32
N THR A 33 15.76 26.85 0.65
CA THR A 33 16.81 25.92 0.23
C THR A 33 17.49 25.27 1.44
N LEU A 34 17.80 26.04 2.49
CA LEU A 34 18.42 25.53 3.72
C LEU A 34 17.49 24.60 4.51
N VAL A 35 16.21 24.95 4.62
CA VAL A 35 15.19 24.15 5.33
C VAL A 35 14.77 22.90 4.53
N HIS A 36 14.77 22.95 3.19
CA HIS A 36 14.60 21.73 2.38
C HIS A 36 15.82 20.81 2.46
N ASN A 37 17.03 21.36 2.59
CA ASN A 37 18.24 20.55 2.72
C ASN A 37 18.41 19.93 4.12
N SER A 38 17.82 20.49 5.18
CA SER A 38 17.90 19.89 6.53
C SER A 38 17.11 18.58 6.68
N GLY A 39 16.18 18.28 5.76
CA GLY A 39 15.51 16.97 5.67
C GLY A 39 16.23 15.94 4.78
N ALA A 40 17.26 16.36 4.06
CA ALA A 40 18.06 15.50 3.19
C ALA A 40 19.39 15.18 3.88
N GLY A 41 19.35 14.30 4.88
CA GLY A 41 20.52 13.63 5.46
C GLY A 41 21.20 12.68 4.45
N ARG A 42 21.61 13.20 3.30
CA ARG A 42 22.52 12.59 2.32
C ARG A 42 23.31 13.72 1.70
N GLU A 43 24.32 14.19 2.42
CA GLU A 43 25.41 14.97 1.85
C GLU A 43 25.82 14.32 0.51
N THR A 44 25.71 15.11 -0.56
CA THR A 44 26.45 14.99 -1.82
C THR A 44 26.97 13.59 -2.17
N GLN A 45 26.08 12.65 -2.46
CA GLN A 45 26.50 11.43 -3.15
C GLN A 45 26.96 11.85 -4.56
N LEU A 46 28.24 11.67 -4.83
CA LEU A 46 28.81 11.83 -6.16
C LEU A 46 28.03 10.92 -7.12
N ARG A 47 27.41 11.50 -8.15
CA ARG A 47 26.65 10.76 -9.18
C ARG A 47 27.60 10.07 -10.18
N VAL A 48 28.66 9.44 -9.69
CA VAL A 48 29.70 8.84 -10.51
C VAL A 48 29.72 7.34 -10.26
N SER A 49 29.64 6.55 -11.32
CA SER A 49 29.76 5.09 -11.23
C SER A 49 31.22 4.70 -11.00
N LEU A 50 31.47 3.56 -10.33
CA LEU A 50 32.81 3.02 -10.14
C LEU A 50 33.54 2.80 -11.47
N GLU A 51 32.82 2.40 -12.51
CA GLU A 51 33.33 2.25 -13.88
C GLU A 51 33.87 3.57 -14.44
N SER A 52 33.21 4.70 -14.14
CA SER A 52 33.67 6.03 -14.55
C SER A 52 34.91 6.48 -13.78
N LEU A 53 35.13 5.99 -12.56
CA LEU A 53 36.36 6.25 -11.79
C LEU A 53 37.53 5.42 -12.31
N LEU A 54 37.30 4.15 -12.64
CA LEU A 54 38.33 3.25 -13.17
C LEU A 54 38.81 3.67 -14.57
N ASN A 55 37.91 4.23 -15.39
CA ASN A 55 38.23 4.67 -16.75
C ASN A 55 38.59 6.16 -16.84
N ALA A 56 38.85 6.84 -15.71
CA ALA A 56 39.10 8.29 -15.68
C ALA A 56 40.33 8.71 -16.51
N ASP A 57 41.31 7.83 -16.68
CA ASP A 57 42.51 8.10 -17.51
C ASP A 57 42.22 7.97 -19.02
N GLN A 58 41.14 7.29 -19.42
CA GLN A 58 40.74 7.17 -20.83
C GLN A 58 39.66 8.19 -21.24
N VAL A 59 38.70 8.47 -20.33
CA VAL A 59 37.54 9.33 -20.61
C VAL A 59 37.78 10.79 -20.18
N GLY A 60 38.87 11.02 -19.44
CA GLY A 60 39.18 12.32 -18.84
C GLY A 60 38.59 12.46 -17.44
N ARG A 61 39.21 13.33 -16.65
CA ARG A 61 38.89 13.52 -15.24
C ARG A 61 37.73 14.51 -15.10
N TRP A 62 36.55 14.02 -14.69
CA TRP A 62 35.31 14.81 -14.65
C TRP A 62 35.36 16.03 -13.71
N TRP A 63 36.30 16.06 -12.76
CA TRP A 63 36.51 17.16 -11.82
C TRP A 63 37.44 18.26 -12.35
N ILE A 64 38.00 18.09 -13.56
CA ILE A 64 38.83 19.09 -14.21
C ILE A 64 37.98 19.78 -15.28
N VAL A 65 37.75 21.08 -15.09
CA VAL A 65 36.99 21.89 -16.05
C VAL A 65 37.79 22.00 -17.35
N GLY A 66 37.27 21.42 -18.44
CA GLY A 66 37.88 21.46 -19.77
C GLY A 66 38.51 20.15 -20.28
N SER A 67 38.55 19.07 -19.49
CA SER A 67 39.13 17.77 -19.90
C SER A 67 38.14 16.78 -20.51
N SER A 68 36.87 17.13 -20.65
CA SER A 68 35.84 16.26 -21.22
C SER A 68 35.70 16.46 -22.73
N TRP A 69 36.76 16.20 -23.51
CA TRP A 69 36.58 15.87 -24.93
C TRP A 69 37.83 15.24 -25.57
N SER A 70 37.92 13.92 -25.53
CA SER A 70 38.74 13.14 -26.47
C SER A 70 37.95 11.94 -27.01
N GLY A 71 36.97 12.23 -27.87
CA GLY A 71 36.62 11.31 -28.95
C GLY A 71 35.73 10.10 -28.65
N ALA A 72 34.87 10.12 -27.61
CA ALA A 72 33.77 9.13 -27.54
C ALA A 72 32.58 9.61 -28.39
N PRO A 73 31.94 8.76 -29.21
CA PRO A 73 30.83 9.17 -30.06
C PRO A 73 29.67 9.65 -29.21
N MET A 74 29.09 10.79 -29.62
CA MET A 74 27.82 11.32 -29.12
C MET A 74 26.79 10.18 -29.09
N ILE A 75 26.35 9.83 -27.88
CA ILE A 75 25.19 8.96 -27.70
C ILE A 75 24.01 9.69 -28.36
N ASP A 76 23.45 9.06 -29.39
CA ASP A 76 22.23 9.49 -30.05
C ASP A 76 21.18 9.88 -29.02
N SER A 77 20.57 11.03 -29.26
CA SER A 77 19.41 11.56 -28.57
C SER A 77 18.18 10.67 -28.82
N THR A 78 18.17 9.48 -28.23
CA THR A 78 16.96 8.72 -27.94
C THR A 78 16.81 8.67 -26.43
N SER A 79 15.79 9.37 -25.96
CA SER A 79 15.31 9.45 -24.59
C SER A 79 15.19 8.07 -23.93
N SER A 80 16.26 7.62 -23.28
CA SER A 80 16.19 6.58 -22.26
C SER A 80 16.50 7.25 -20.92
N LYS A 81 15.43 7.50 -20.16
CA LYS A 81 15.53 7.78 -18.73
C LYS A 81 16.46 6.73 -18.14
N THR A 82 17.53 7.17 -17.49
CA THR A 82 18.47 6.34 -16.75
C THR A 82 17.71 5.61 -15.64
N GLN A 83 17.06 4.50 -15.98
CA GLN A 83 16.69 3.50 -15.00
C GLN A 83 18.00 3.00 -14.43
N GLN A 84 18.19 3.21 -13.13
CA GLN A 84 19.24 2.53 -12.39
C GLN A 84 19.09 1.03 -12.65
N LYS A 85 19.89 0.50 -13.57
CA LYS A 85 20.20 -0.93 -13.60
C LYS A 85 21.00 -1.19 -12.34
N LEU A 86 20.31 -1.45 -11.24
CA LEU A 86 20.88 -2.20 -10.12
C LEU A 86 21.52 -3.46 -10.71
N PRO A 87 22.63 -3.95 -10.13
CA PRO A 87 23.28 -5.18 -10.58
C PRO A 87 22.35 -6.35 -10.23
N VAL A 88 21.38 -6.57 -11.09
CA VAL A 88 20.54 -7.75 -11.12
C VAL A 88 21.45 -8.86 -11.62
N GLY A 89 22.26 -9.37 -10.69
CA GLY A 89 23.19 -10.47 -10.93
C GLY A 89 22.42 -11.63 -11.54
N LYS A 90 22.80 -12.02 -12.76
CA LYS A 90 22.35 -13.21 -13.51
C LYS A 90 21.07 -13.82 -12.93
N MET A 91 19.94 -13.11 -13.03
CA MET A 91 18.67 -13.71 -12.63
C MET A 91 18.48 -14.96 -13.48
N SER A 92 18.25 -16.09 -12.82
CA SER A 92 18.01 -17.36 -13.48
C SER A 92 16.99 -17.14 -14.59
N SER A 93 17.31 -17.54 -15.82
CA SER A 93 16.42 -17.45 -16.99
C SER A 93 15.02 -17.98 -16.68
N LYS A 94 14.94 -18.97 -15.78
CA LYS A 94 13.70 -19.55 -15.24
C LYS A 94 12.80 -18.54 -14.54
N ILE A 95 13.34 -17.60 -13.75
CA ILE A 95 12.55 -16.59 -13.03
C ILE A 95 11.98 -15.57 -14.03
N LEU A 96 12.76 -15.19 -15.04
CA LEU A 96 12.29 -14.29 -16.10
C LEU A 96 11.20 -14.93 -16.97
N GLU A 97 11.29 -16.24 -17.22
CA GLU A 97 10.23 -16.99 -17.89
C GLU A 97 8.95 -17.07 -17.04
N LEU A 98 9.08 -17.28 -15.72
CA LEU A 98 7.94 -17.25 -14.81
C LEU A 98 7.28 -15.86 -14.78
N ALA A 99 8.08 -14.79 -14.78
CA ALA A 99 7.56 -13.42 -14.85
C ALA A 99 6.73 -13.20 -16.13
N ARG A 100 7.18 -13.72 -17.28
CA ARG A 100 6.42 -13.68 -18.53
C ARG A 100 5.11 -14.48 -18.42
N LYS A 101 5.13 -15.66 -17.82
CA LYS A 101 3.93 -16.48 -17.59
C LYS A 101 2.90 -15.77 -16.70
N GLN A 102 3.36 -15.03 -15.68
CA GLN A 102 2.50 -14.23 -14.81
C GLN A 102 2.11 -12.85 -15.38
N ARG A 103 2.32 -12.61 -16.68
CA ARG A 103 1.97 -11.36 -17.39
C ARG A 103 2.64 -10.11 -16.82
N MET A 104 3.87 -10.23 -16.31
CA MET A 104 4.69 -9.07 -15.89
C MET A 104 5.28 -8.39 -17.14
N ASN A 105 4.47 -7.56 -17.80
CA ASN A 105 4.80 -6.99 -19.11
C ASN A 105 5.77 -5.79 -19.05
N THR A 106 5.84 -5.10 -17.92
CA THR A 106 6.68 -3.90 -17.73
C THR A 106 7.96 -4.22 -16.96
N ASP A 107 9.06 -3.51 -17.22
CA ASP A 107 10.31 -3.63 -16.45
C ASP A 107 10.12 -3.49 -14.94
N ILE A 108 9.26 -2.57 -14.50
CA ILE A 108 8.97 -2.34 -13.08
C ILE A 108 8.35 -3.58 -12.44
N ARG A 109 7.28 -4.11 -13.04
CA ARG A 109 6.63 -5.35 -12.56
C ARG A 109 7.56 -6.54 -12.60
N ARG A 110 8.42 -6.66 -13.62
CA ARG A 110 9.45 -7.72 -13.69
C ARG A 110 10.46 -7.60 -12.54
N ASN A 111 10.98 -6.40 -12.30
CA ASN A 111 11.95 -6.17 -11.23
C ASN A 111 11.34 -6.47 -9.85
N ILE A 112 10.12 -6.00 -9.59
CA ILE A 112 9.38 -6.29 -8.34
C ILE A 112 9.18 -7.80 -8.19
N PHE A 113 8.67 -8.47 -9.24
CA PHE A 113 8.45 -9.92 -9.22
C PHE A 113 9.74 -10.67 -8.91
N CYS A 114 10.84 -10.30 -9.56
CA CYS A 114 12.09 -10.98 -9.33
C CYS A 114 12.65 -10.72 -7.92
N VAL A 115 12.46 -9.53 -7.36
CA VAL A 115 12.79 -9.27 -5.94
C VAL A 115 11.96 -10.19 -5.04
N LEU A 116 10.65 -10.28 -5.25
CA LEU A 116 9.78 -11.16 -4.45
C LEU A 116 10.23 -12.63 -4.49
N MET A 117 10.62 -13.13 -5.67
CA MET A 117 11.01 -14.54 -5.85
C MET A 117 12.46 -14.85 -5.42
N SER A 118 13.31 -13.83 -5.26
CA SER A 118 14.73 -14.00 -4.89
C SER A 118 15.04 -13.59 -3.45
N SER A 119 14.06 -13.05 -2.73
CA SER A 119 14.23 -12.67 -1.33
C SER A 119 14.11 -13.89 -0.43
N GLU A 120 14.87 -13.90 0.65
CA GLU A 120 14.87 -15.00 1.62
C GLU A 120 13.68 -14.91 2.56
N ASP A 121 13.40 -13.70 3.07
CA ASP A 121 12.30 -13.41 3.98
C ASP A 121 11.56 -12.12 3.60
N PHE A 122 10.48 -11.82 4.32
CA PHE A 122 9.64 -10.66 4.01
C PHE A 122 10.32 -9.33 4.35
N LEU A 123 11.30 -9.30 5.26
CA LEU A 123 12.04 -8.08 5.62
C LEU A 123 13.07 -7.74 4.55
N ASP A 124 13.82 -8.73 4.08
CA ASP A 124 14.74 -8.64 2.95
C ASP A 124 13.99 -8.20 1.68
N ALA A 125 12.83 -8.81 1.41
CA ALA A 125 11.97 -8.39 0.30
C ALA A 125 11.53 -6.93 0.44
N PHE A 126 11.09 -6.52 1.63
CA PHE A 126 10.68 -5.14 1.90
C PHE A 126 11.82 -4.15 1.64
N GLU A 127 13.01 -4.41 2.18
CA GLU A 127 14.17 -3.54 1.95
C GLU A 127 14.59 -3.47 0.49
N LYS A 128 14.66 -4.62 -0.20
CA LYS A 128 15.04 -4.70 -1.60
C LYS A 128 14.04 -3.94 -2.48
N LEU A 129 12.75 -4.04 -2.19
CA LEU A 129 11.70 -3.31 -2.92
C LEU A 129 11.81 -1.80 -2.71
N LEU A 130 12.10 -1.32 -1.49
CA LEU A 130 12.35 0.10 -1.25
C LEU A 130 13.63 0.60 -1.95
N LYS A 131 14.66 -0.24 -2.02
CA LYS A 131 15.93 0.06 -2.72
C LYS A 131 15.76 0.20 -4.24
N LEU A 132 14.63 -0.23 -4.83
CA LEU A 132 14.32 0.00 -6.25
C LEU A 132 14.11 1.48 -6.59
N GLY A 133 13.86 2.35 -5.60
CA GLY A 133 13.73 3.79 -5.82
C GLY A 133 12.59 4.18 -6.76
N LEU A 134 11.51 3.39 -6.76
CA LEU A 134 10.30 3.67 -7.56
C LEU A 134 9.66 4.98 -7.12
N LYS A 135 9.02 5.70 -8.05
CA LYS A 135 8.44 7.02 -7.77
C LYS A 135 6.92 7.00 -7.84
N ASP A 136 6.28 7.56 -6.82
CA ASP A 136 4.85 7.87 -6.73
C ASP A 136 3.94 6.74 -7.24
N GLN A 137 3.40 6.86 -8.44
CA GLN A 137 2.47 5.88 -9.02
C GLN A 137 3.13 4.52 -9.25
N GLN A 138 4.45 4.47 -9.49
CA GLN A 138 5.18 3.22 -9.70
C GLN A 138 5.23 2.36 -8.43
N GLU A 139 5.21 2.98 -7.25
CA GLU A 139 5.20 2.24 -5.97
C GLU A 139 3.92 1.43 -5.80
N ARG A 140 2.82 1.85 -6.43
CA ARG A 140 1.55 1.10 -6.40
C ARG A 140 1.66 -0.25 -7.12
N GLU A 141 2.54 -0.36 -8.11
CA GLU A 141 2.82 -1.63 -8.78
C GLU A 141 3.37 -2.68 -7.81
N ILE A 142 4.04 -2.27 -6.71
CA ILE A 142 4.49 -3.21 -5.69
C ILE A 142 3.29 -3.97 -5.11
N VAL A 143 2.23 -3.24 -4.77
CA VAL A 143 1.00 -3.81 -4.20
C VAL A 143 0.29 -4.70 -5.22
N HIS A 144 0.16 -4.23 -6.46
CA HIS A 144 -0.50 -5.00 -7.52
C HIS A 144 0.22 -6.31 -7.82
N VAL A 145 1.54 -6.28 -7.97
CA VAL A 145 2.35 -7.48 -8.20
C VAL A 145 2.29 -8.41 -6.99
N LEU A 146 2.39 -7.89 -5.77
CA LEU A 146 2.30 -8.70 -4.55
C LEU A 146 0.97 -9.46 -4.47
N ILE A 147 -0.16 -8.78 -4.70
CA ILE A 147 -1.48 -9.43 -4.70
C ILE A 147 -1.57 -10.45 -5.84
N ASP A 148 -1.20 -10.08 -7.06
CA ASP A 148 -1.29 -10.99 -8.21
C ASP A 148 -0.47 -12.27 -7.98
N CYS A 149 0.75 -12.16 -7.41
CA CYS A 149 1.56 -13.31 -7.04
C CYS A 149 0.90 -14.15 -5.95
N CYS A 150 0.45 -13.52 -4.86
CA CYS A 150 -0.20 -14.20 -3.74
C CYS A 150 -1.44 -15.00 -4.19
N LEU A 151 -2.26 -14.44 -5.08
CA LEU A 151 -3.47 -15.09 -5.57
C LEU A 151 -3.17 -16.27 -6.50
N GLN A 152 -2.08 -16.20 -7.28
CA GLN A 152 -1.71 -17.23 -8.25
C GLN A 152 -0.94 -18.42 -7.65
N GLU A 153 -0.55 -18.35 -6.37
CA GLU A 153 0.12 -19.48 -5.73
C GLU A 153 -0.80 -20.70 -5.57
N LYS A 154 -0.23 -21.91 -5.72
CA LYS A 154 -0.99 -23.16 -5.55
C LYS A 154 -1.51 -23.34 -4.12
N THR A 155 -0.73 -22.87 -3.15
CA THR A 155 -0.99 -22.95 -1.71
C THR A 155 -0.74 -21.58 -1.11
N TYR A 156 -1.62 -21.14 -0.22
CA TYR A 156 -1.46 -19.84 0.44
C TYR A 156 -0.13 -19.76 1.20
N ASN A 157 0.71 -18.80 0.81
CA ASN A 157 1.96 -18.50 1.48
C ASN A 157 1.83 -17.26 2.39
N PRO A 158 2.01 -17.40 3.72
CA PRO A 158 1.95 -16.28 4.65
C PRO A 158 2.96 -15.15 4.39
N PHE A 159 4.06 -15.43 3.68
CA PHE A 159 5.08 -14.44 3.31
C PHE A 159 4.46 -13.14 2.76
N TYR A 160 3.53 -13.25 1.80
CA TYR A 160 2.90 -12.08 1.18
C TYR A 160 2.06 -11.28 2.17
N ALA A 161 1.46 -11.93 3.16
CA ALA A 161 0.62 -11.28 4.14
C ALA A 161 1.45 -10.48 5.16
N TYR A 162 2.60 -11.01 5.58
CA TYR A 162 3.57 -10.27 6.40
C TYR A 162 4.19 -9.10 5.63
N LEU A 163 4.57 -9.31 4.37
CA LEU A 163 5.09 -8.25 3.52
C LEU A 163 4.05 -7.14 3.29
N ALA A 164 2.81 -7.51 2.99
CA ALA A 164 1.71 -6.56 2.85
C ALA A 164 1.45 -5.77 4.14
N ASN A 165 1.52 -6.42 5.31
CA ASN A 165 1.42 -5.73 6.58
C ASN A 165 2.55 -4.69 6.75
N LYS A 166 3.80 -5.06 6.45
CA LYS A 166 4.93 -4.11 6.52
C LYS A 166 4.79 -2.91 5.61
N PHE A 167 4.32 -3.08 4.38
CA PHE A 167 3.99 -1.94 3.52
C PHE A 167 2.85 -1.08 4.07
N CYS A 168 1.82 -1.70 4.64
CA CYS A 168 0.73 -0.98 5.29
C CYS A 168 1.20 -0.18 6.52
N GLU A 169 2.15 -0.69 7.30
CA GLU A 169 2.77 0.02 8.44
C GLU A 169 3.67 1.18 7.98
N TYR A 170 4.30 1.06 6.81
CA TYR A 170 5.25 2.03 6.29
C TYR A 170 4.59 3.32 5.77
N ASP A 171 3.57 3.23 4.90
CA ASP A 171 2.83 4.40 4.40
C ASP A 171 1.35 4.06 4.15
N ARG A 172 0.45 4.96 4.58
CA ARG A 172 -1.00 4.90 4.32
C ARG A 172 -1.35 4.80 2.83
N ARG A 173 -0.51 5.30 1.93
CA ARG A 173 -0.69 5.14 0.47
C ARG A 173 -0.74 3.67 0.05
N PHE A 174 0.06 2.80 0.68
CA PHE A 174 0.02 1.36 0.44
C PHE A 174 -1.30 0.77 0.95
N GLN A 175 -1.75 1.13 2.16
CA GLN A 175 -3.05 0.69 2.70
C GLN A 175 -4.20 1.00 1.72
N MET A 176 -4.21 2.21 1.16
CA MET A 176 -5.23 2.63 0.20
C MET A 176 -5.18 1.82 -1.10
N THR A 177 -3.97 1.54 -1.60
CA THR A 177 -3.75 0.75 -2.82
C THR A 177 -4.16 -0.71 -2.61
N PHE A 178 -3.88 -1.29 -1.44
CA PHE A 178 -4.35 -2.62 -1.05
C PHE A 178 -5.88 -2.67 -1.00
N GLN A 179 -6.51 -1.68 -0.36
CA GLN A 179 -7.96 -1.58 -0.28
C GLN A 179 -8.62 -1.54 -1.66
N PHE A 180 -8.14 -0.69 -2.57
CA PHE A 180 -8.68 -0.61 -3.93
C PHE A 180 -8.45 -1.89 -4.72
N SER A 181 -7.25 -2.47 -4.64
CA SER A 181 -6.95 -3.73 -5.33
C SER A 181 -7.85 -4.87 -4.86
N ILE A 182 -8.11 -4.96 -3.55
CA ILE A 182 -9.02 -5.96 -2.99
C ILE A 182 -10.47 -5.68 -3.40
N TRP A 183 -10.89 -4.41 -3.47
CA TRP A 183 -12.22 -4.05 -3.99
C TRP A 183 -12.44 -4.54 -5.41
N ASP A 184 -11.44 -4.39 -6.28
CA ASP A 184 -11.54 -4.87 -7.65
C ASP A 184 -11.65 -6.40 -7.70
N LYS A 185 -10.91 -7.13 -6.86
CA LYS A 185 -11.06 -8.59 -6.74
C LYS A 185 -12.40 -9.02 -6.12
N ILE A 186 -12.97 -8.23 -5.19
CA ILE A 186 -14.29 -8.51 -4.61
C ILE A 186 -15.41 -8.33 -5.65
N ARG A 187 -15.30 -7.34 -6.54
CA ARG A 187 -16.25 -7.15 -7.64
C ARG A 187 -16.21 -8.30 -8.63
N ASP A 188 -15.05 -8.91 -8.81
CA ASP A 188 -14.81 -9.98 -9.78
C ASP A 188 -14.87 -11.41 -9.19
N LEU A 189 -15.40 -11.59 -7.97
CA LEU A 189 -15.42 -12.89 -7.26
C LEU A 189 -16.02 -14.03 -8.09
N GLY A 190 -17.00 -13.75 -8.94
CA GLY A 190 -17.67 -14.75 -9.77
C GLY A 190 -16.76 -15.38 -10.84
N ASN A 191 -15.69 -14.70 -11.23
CA ASN A 191 -14.76 -15.16 -12.28
C ASN A 191 -13.46 -15.75 -11.70
N LEU A 192 -13.28 -15.71 -10.37
CA LEU A 192 -12.08 -16.22 -9.73
C LEU A 192 -12.09 -17.75 -9.66
N SER A 193 -10.91 -18.36 -9.85
CA SER A 193 -10.73 -19.79 -9.59
C SER A 193 -10.81 -20.07 -8.08
N THR A 194 -11.17 -21.31 -7.72
CA THR A 194 -11.27 -21.74 -6.31
C THR A 194 -9.98 -21.51 -5.51
N ILE A 195 -8.81 -21.71 -6.14
CA ILE A 195 -7.51 -21.46 -5.53
C ILE A 195 -7.32 -19.96 -5.28
N THR A 196 -7.52 -19.13 -6.31
CA THR A 196 -7.38 -17.66 -6.18
C THR A 196 -8.34 -17.08 -5.14
N PHE A 197 -9.56 -17.62 -5.07
CA PHE A 197 -10.55 -17.25 -4.07
C PHE A 197 -10.09 -17.60 -2.66
N SER A 198 -9.59 -18.82 -2.43
CA SER A 198 -9.11 -19.25 -1.11
C SER A 198 -7.90 -18.45 -0.62
N ASN A 199 -6.97 -18.14 -1.54
CA ASN A 199 -5.81 -17.30 -1.26
C ASN A 199 -6.23 -15.86 -0.92
N LEU A 200 -7.20 -15.29 -1.66
CA LEU A 200 -7.74 -13.95 -1.38
C LEU A 200 -8.40 -13.88 0.00
N VAL A 201 -9.19 -14.88 0.35
CA VAL A 201 -9.83 -15.00 1.67
C VAL A 201 -8.78 -15.03 2.78
N SER A 202 -7.74 -15.86 2.62
CA SER A 202 -6.68 -16.01 3.61
C SER A 202 -5.85 -14.72 3.78
N LEU A 203 -5.51 -14.06 2.66
CA LEU A 203 -4.80 -12.78 2.66
C LEU A 203 -5.63 -11.69 3.35
N LEU A 204 -6.90 -11.54 2.97
CA LEU A 204 -7.77 -10.52 3.55
C LEU A 204 -8.01 -10.77 5.05
N ALA A 205 -8.22 -12.02 5.46
CA ALA A 205 -8.39 -12.36 6.87
C ALA A 205 -7.16 -12.00 7.70
N HIS A 206 -5.95 -12.26 7.17
CA HIS A 206 -4.71 -11.86 7.82
C HIS A 206 -4.60 -10.34 7.96
N LEU A 207 -4.82 -9.58 6.88
CA LEU A 207 -4.74 -8.11 6.89
C LEU A 207 -5.76 -7.44 7.82
N LEU A 208 -6.94 -8.05 7.98
CA LEU A 208 -7.95 -7.60 8.94
C LEU A 208 -7.52 -7.92 10.38
N LYS A 209 -6.98 -9.12 10.63
CA LYS A 209 -6.48 -9.52 11.96
C LYS A 209 -5.33 -8.62 12.42
N THR A 210 -4.35 -8.37 11.56
CA THR A 210 -3.21 -7.47 11.85
C THR A 210 -3.58 -6.00 11.83
N LYS A 211 -4.86 -5.65 11.64
CA LYS A 211 -5.37 -4.28 11.69
C LYS A 211 -4.76 -3.34 10.61
N SER A 212 -4.11 -3.91 9.60
CA SER A 212 -3.51 -3.23 8.45
C SER A 212 -4.58 -2.68 7.50
N LEU A 213 -5.69 -3.42 7.38
CA LEU A 213 -6.92 -2.98 6.73
C LEU A 213 -8.07 -2.95 7.73
N SER A 214 -8.97 -1.98 7.55
CA SER A 214 -10.21 -1.91 8.31
C SER A 214 -11.33 -2.70 7.63
N LEU A 215 -12.30 -3.16 8.42
CA LEU A 215 -13.53 -3.80 7.92
C LEU A 215 -14.33 -2.91 6.94
N SER A 216 -13.99 -1.62 6.82
CA SER A 216 -14.44 -0.73 5.74
C SER A 216 -14.18 -1.27 4.32
N VAL A 217 -13.27 -2.24 4.16
CA VAL A 217 -13.06 -2.97 2.91
C VAL A 217 -14.34 -3.63 2.40
N PHE A 218 -15.26 -4.02 3.29
CA PHE A 218 -16.55 -4.61 2.90
C PHE A 218 -17.58 -3.60 2.40
N LYS A 219 -17.28 -2.29 2.42
CA LYS A 219 -18.18 -1.26 1.88
C LYS A 219 -18.46 -1.43 0.38
N VAL A 220 -17.57 -2.09 -0.36
CA VAL A 220 -17.77 -2.40 -1.77
C VAL A 220 -18.88 -3.43 -2.00
N VAL A 221 -19.26 -4.19 -0.96
CA VAL A 221 -20.33 -5.18 -1.02
C VAL A 221 -21.66 -4.52 -0.71
N GLU A 222 -22.59 -4.59 -1.65
CA GLU A 222 -23.96 -4.17 -1.44
C GLU A 222 -24.75 -5.27 -0.73
N PHE A 223 -25.09 -5.05 0.55
CA PHE A 223 -25.76 -6.05 1.38
C PHE A 223 -27.24 -6.27 1.00
N SER A 224 -27.84 -5.34 0.25
CA SER A 224 -29.20 -5.48 -0.29
C SER A 224 -29.27 -6.55 -1.39
N GLU A 225 -28.19 -6.71 -2.16
CA GLU A 225 -28.12 -7.57 -3.34
C GLU A 225 -26.93 -8.53 -3.26
N LEU A 226 -27.00 -9.45 -2.30
CA LEU A 226 -25.96 -10.45 -2.08
C LEU A 226 -26.12 -11.64 -3.05
N ASP A 227 -25.17 -11.81 -3.96
CA ASP A 227 -25.03 -12.99 -4.79
C ASP A 227 -24.37 -14.17 -4.04
N LYS A 228 -24.48 -15.39 -4.60
CA LYS A 228 -23.90 -16.60 -3.99
C LYS A 228 -22.37 -16.47 -3.76
N PRO A 229 -21.56 -15.95 -4.72
CA PRO A 229 -20.12 -15.77 -4.51
C PRO A 229 -19.77 -14.81 -3.36
N LYS A 230 -20.43 -13.64 -3.27
CA LYS A 230 -20.19 -12.66 -2.19
C LYS A 230 -20.59 -13.22 -0.83
N VAL A 231 -21.72 -13.93 -0.73
CA VAL A 231 -22.13 -14.61 0.51
C VAL A 231 -21.08 -15.64 0.93
N HIS A 232 -20.62 -16.47 -0.01
CA HIS A 232 -19.58 -17.47 0.26
C HIS A 232 -18.29 -16.80 0.74
N PHE A 233 -17.86 -15.73 0.08
CA PHE A 233 -16.66 -14.95 0.42
C PHE A 233 -16.73 -14.34 1.81
N LEU A 234 -17.78 -13.57 2.09
CA LEU A 234 -17.99 -12.94 3.40
C LEU A 234 -18.01 -13.99 4.51
N ARG A 235 -18.70 -15.11 4.29
CA ARG A 235 -18.76 -16.20 5.27
C ARG A 235 -17.39 -16.79 5.57
N GLN A 236 -16.56 -17.05 4.55
CA GLN A 236 -15.23 -17.62 4.76
C GLN A 236 -14.31 -16.64 5.51
N VAL A 237 -14.29 -15.36 5.11
CA VAL A 237 -13.45 -14.35 5.76
C VAL A 237 -13.88 -14.12 7.21
N LEU A 238 -15.19 -13.96 7.46
CA LEU A 238 -15.72 -13.75 8.81
C LEU A 238 -15.54 -14.99 9.69
N TYR A 239 -15.65 -16.20 9.14
CA TYR A 239 -15.37 -17.43 9.90
C TYR A 239 -13.91 -17.47 10.36
N ILE A 240 -12.95 -17.19 9.47
CA ILE A 240 -11.53 -17.14 9.85
C ILE A 240 -11.30 -16.06 10.91
N LEU A 241 -11.92 -14.89 10.75
CA LEU A 241 -11.79 -13.79 11.70
C LEU A 241 -12.38 -14.14 13.08
N LEU A 242 -13.55 -14.77 13.16
CA LEU A 242 -14.21 -15.10 14.42
C LEU A 242 -13.52 -16.23 15.18
N ILE A 243 -12.96 -17.21 14.46
CA ILE A 243 -12.32 -18.40 15.06
C ILE A 243 -10.84 -18.16 15.38
N LYS A 244 -10.08 -17.55 14.45
CA LYS A 244 -8.62 -17.44 14.60
C LYS A 244 -8.16 -16.18 15.37
N THR A 245 -9.09 -15.41 15.91
CA THR A 245 -8.80 -14.12 16.57
C THR A 245 -9.27 -14.15 18.02
N ASP A 246 -8.47 -13.56 18.91
CA ASP A 246 -8.78 -13.47 20.32
C ASP A 246 -9.91 -12.47 20.60
N LEU A 247 -10.58 -12.59 21.75
CA LEU A 247 -11.77 -11.79 22.07
C LEU A 247 -11.47 -10.29 22.11
N GLU A 248 -10.32 -9.91 22.66
CA GLU A 248 -9.87 -8.51 22.76
C GLU A 248 -9.54 -7.93 21.38
N GLU A 249 -8.82 -8.68 20.56
CA GLU A 249 -8.50 -8.29 19.19
C GLU A 249 -9.76 -8.13 18.35
N LEU A 250 -10.71 -9.06 18.48
CA LEU A 250 -12.00 -9.03 17.80
C LEU A 250 -12.79 -7.77 18.17
N THR A 251 -12.88 -7.46 19.46
CA THR A 251 -13.53 -6.25 19.97
C THR A 251 -12.84 -4.99 19.43
N SER A 252 -11.51 -4.98 19.34
CA SER A 252 -10.75 -3.86 18.75
C SER A 252 -11.02 -3.68 17.25
N ILE A 253 -11.09 -4.78 16.49
CA ILE A 253 -11.33 -4.75 15.04
C ILE A 253 -12.74 -4.22 14.73
N PHE A 254 -13.77 -4.75 15.39
CA PHE A 254 -15.16 -4.31 15.21
C PHE A 254 -15.45 -2.96 15.87
N GLY A 255 -14.75 -2.62 16.96
CA GLY A 255 -14.84 -1.32 17.61
C GLY A 255 -14.48 -0.15 16.68
N ARG A 256 -13.43 -0.30 15.85
CA ARG A 256 -13.04 0.72 14.86
C ARG A 256 -14.12 1.04 13.82
N LEU A 257 -15.05 0.11 13.55
CA LEU A 257 -16.21 0.41 12.69
C LEU A 257 -17.21 1.35 13.37
N THR A 258 -17.35 1.26 14.70
CA THR A 258 -18.29 2.10 15.46
C THR A 258 -17.83 3.53 15.62
N ASP A 259 -16.53 3.79 15.48
CA ASP A 259 -15.96 5.14 15.59
C ASP A 259 -16.37 6.05 14.43
N ASN A 260 -16.70 5.49 13.26
CA ASN A 260 -17.00 6.27 12.06
C ASN A 260 -18.50 6.29 11.75
N PRO A 261 -19.19 7.45 11.88
CA PRO A 261 -20.63 7.54 11.64
C PRO A 261 -21.01 7.21 10.19
N LYS A 262 -20.10 7.44 9.23
CA LYS A 262 -20.32 7.16 7.79
C LYS A 262 -20.41 5.65 7.47
N LEU A 263 -20.08 4.78 8.43
CA LEU A 263 -20.12 3.32 8.27
C LEU A 263 -21.40 2.69 8.87
N GLY A 264 -22.42 3.48 9.20
CA GLY A 264 -23.70 2.99 9.74
C GLY A 264 -24.34 1.86 8.91
N MET A 265 -24.52 2.08 7.61
CA MET A 265 -25.10 1.08 6.70
C MET A 265 -24.30 -0.24 6.66
N LEU A 266 -22.96 -0.14 6.71
CA LEU A 266 -22.09 -1.32 6.73
C LEU A 266 -22.24 -2.10 8.04
N ARG A 267 -22.38 -1.40 9.18
CA ARG A 267 -22.59 -2.03 10.49
C ARG A 267 -23.90 -2.82 10.51
N GLU A 268 -24.99 -2.23 10.06
CA GLU A 268 -26.29 -2.91 9.98
C GLU A 268 -26.27 -4.06 8.97
N GLY A 269 -25.64 -3.87 7.80
CA GLY A 269 -25.45 -4.94 6.81
C GLY A 269 -24.67 -6.14 7.37
N LEU A 270 -23.56 -5.89 8.08
CA LEU A 270 -22.77 -6.94 8.73
C LEU A 270 -23.55 -7.64 9.85
N LYS A 271 -24.31 -6.90 10.66
CA LYS A 271 -25.16 -7.47 11.72
C LYS A 271 -26.23 -8.38 11.15
N LEU A 272 -26.96 -7.92 10.12
CA LEU A 272 -27.96 -8.72 9.41
C LEU A 272 -27.33 -9.96 8.76
N PHE A 273 -26.14 -9.82 8.18
CA PHE A 273 -25.42 -10.94 7.57
C PHE A 273 -25.04 -12.00 8.63
N LEU A 274 -24.49 -11.58 9.76
CA LEU A 274 -24.11 -12.47 10.85
C LEU A 274 -25.32 -13.19 11.46
N SER A 275 -26.44 -12.49 11.65
CA SER A 275 -27.65 -13.10 12.23
C SER A 275 -28.38 -14.04 11.28
N HIS A 276 -28.58 -13.64 10.01
CA HIS A 276 -29.42 -14.38 9.08
C HIS A 276 -28.67 -15.37 8.19
N PHE A 277 -27.48 -15.02 7.70
CA PHE A 277 -26.77 -15.82 6.70
C PHE A 277 -25.66 -16.69 7.30
N PHE A 278 -24.97 -16.18 8.33
CA PHE A 278 -23.85 -16.88 8.94
C PHE A 278 -24.34 -17.99 9.89
N LEU A 279 -25.20 -17.66 10.87
CA LEU A 279 -25.65 -18.61 11.89
C LEU A 279 -26.56 -19.74 11.36
N LYS A 280 -27.42 -19.47 10.37
CA LYS A 280 -28.28 -20.50 9.78
C LYS A 280 -27.51 -21.60 9.06
N ASN A 281 -26.35 -21.28 8.49
CA ASN A 281 -25.57 -22.21 7.68
C ASN A 281 -24.53 -22.98 8.51
N VAL A 282 -23.99 -22.37 9.58
CA VAL A 282 -23.08 -23.04 10.52
C VAL A 282 -23.74 -24.24 11.21
N GLN A 283 -25.04 -24.15 11.51
CA GLN A 283 -25.81 -25.24 12.11
C GLN A 283 -25.93 -26.48 11.21
N ALA A 284 -25.68 -26.36 9.90
CA ALA A 284 -25.86 -27.44 8.95
C ALA A 284 -24.60 -28.31 8.73
N HIS A 285 -23.40 -27.86 9.14
CA HIS A 285 -22.15 -28.44 8.60
C HIS A 285 -20.98 -28.64 9.57
N LYS A 286 -21.09 -28.38 10.88
CA LYS A 286 -19.93 -28.46 11.82
C LYS A 286 -20.28 -28.99 13.22
N SER A 287 -19.24 -29.41 13.96
CA SER A 287 -19.32 -29.92 15.34
C SER A 287 -20.08 -28.96 16.26
N ALA A 288 -20.86 -29.51 17.19
CA ALA A 288 -21.75 -28.76 18.08
C ALA A 288 -20.98 -27.73 18.95
N GLU A 289 -19.74 -28.04 19.33
CA GLU A 289 -18.86 -27.18 20.14
C GLU A 289 -18.34 -25.97 19.37
N GLU A 290 -17.97 -26.14 18.09
CA GLU A 290 -17.60 -25.00 17.25
C GLU A 290 -18.80 -24.09 16.96
N ALA A 291 -19.99 -24.69 16.84
CA ALA A 291 -21.22 -23.95 16.60
C ALA A 291 -21.65 -23.12 17.81
N SER A 292 -21.46 -23.60 19.06
CA SER A 292 -21.71 -22.80 20.27
C SER A 292 -20.69 -21.66 20.40
N LEU A 293 -19.40 -21.94 20.23
CA LEU A 293 -18.35 -20.93 20.28
C LEU A 293 -18.57 -19.82 19.24
N LEU A 294 -19.00 -20.17 18.02
CA LEU A 294 -19.35 -19.19 16.99
C LEU A 294 -20.54 -18.32 17.38
N LYS A 295 -21.57 -18.89 18.01
CA LYS A 295 -22.72 -18.12 18.49
C LYS A 295 -22.29 -17.07 19.51
N ASP A 296 -21.48 -17.46 20.48
CA ASP A 296 -20.97 -16.56 21.52
C ASP A 296 -20.12 -15.43 20.92
N ARG A 297 -19.26 -15.76 19.95
CA ARG A 297 -18.43 -14.79 19.23
C ARG A 297 -19.28 -13.81 18.40
N VAL A 298 -20.31 -14.30 17.72
CA VAL A 298 -21.24 -13.46 16.95
C VAL A 298 -22.05 -12.55 17.88
N GLU A 299 -22.47 -13.05 19.05
CA GLU A 299 -23.16 -12.24 20.04
C GLU A 299 -22.27 -11.12 20.58
N LEU A 300 -21.00 -11.43 20.91
CA LEU A 300 -20.02 -10.41 21.31
C LEU A 300 -19.84 -9.34 20.21
N VAL A 301 -19.70 -9.76 18.95
CA VAL A 301 -19.57 -8.83 17.82
C VAL A 301 -20.83 -7.95 17.68
N ASN A 302 -22.02 -8.53 17.81
CA ASN A 302 -23.26 -7.76 17.77
C ASN A 302 -23.36 -6.75 18.92
N ARG A 303 -22.94 -7.11 20.13
CA ARG A 303 -22.89 -6.18 21.28
C ARG A 303 -21.90 -5.04 21.03
N THR A 304 -20.70 -5.34 20.53
CA THR A 304 -19.68 -4.31 20.23
C THR A 304 -20.14 -3.36 19.13
N LEU A 305 -20.83 -3.84 18.11
CA LEU A 305 -21.42 -3.00 17.05
C LEU A 305 -22.54 -2.08 17.56
N GLN A 306 -23.31 -2.51 18.58
CA GLN A 306 -24.44 -1.76 19.16
C GLN A 306 -24.02 -0.72 20.20
N ALA A 307 -22.90 -0.93 20.91
CA ALA A 307 -22.51 -0.16 22.10
C ALA A 307 -22.34 1.37 21.90
N ARG A 308 -22.36 1.88 20.66
CA ARG A 308 -22.36 3.32 20.36
C ARG A 308 -23.60 3.86 19.64
N GLU A 309 -24.49 3.01 19.13
CA GLU A 309 -25.77 3.49 18.58
C GLU A 309 -26.63 4.15 19.66
N SER A 310 -26.53 3.66 20.90
CA SER A 310 -27.17 4.25 22.08
C SER A 310 -26.58 5.60 22.50
N ARG A 311 -25.33 5.92 22.14
CA ARG A 311 -24.69 7.22 22.46
C ARG A 311 -25.03 8.34 21.49
N LEU A 312 -25.48 8.02 20.27
CA LEU A 312 -25.85 8.99 19.24
C LEU A 312 -27.35 9.34 19.25
N LYS A 313 -28.15 8.68 20.10
CA LYS A 313 -29.61 8.89 20.25
C LYS A 313 -29.98 9.75 21.47
N LEU A 314 -29.00 10.41 22.11
CA LEU A 314 -29.16 11.37 23.21
C LEU A 314 -28.68 12.75 22.73
#